data_AF-A0A841PYD2-F1
#
_entry.id   AF-A0A841PYD2-F1
#
_cell.length_a   1.000
_cell.length_b   1.000
_cell.length_c   1.000
_cell.angle_alpha   90.00
_cell.angle_beta   90.00
_cell.angle_gamma   90.00
#
_symmetry.space_group_name_H-M   'P 1'
#
loop_
_entity.id
_entity.type
_entity.pdbx_description
1 polymer ?
#
loop_
_entity_poly.entity_id
_entity_poly.type
_entity_poly.pdbx_seq_one_letter_code
_entity_poly.pdbx_strand_id
1 'polypeptide(L)'
;MNPIPLSRSKKTIQKASESVWAANKYFVLACSQKQYQSIREDFRPDQRHLLSAYQQIQETENTYQTVTSGDLPELSNALYHLLGYFKQELSQEHRQMLNEEIKKEPQKVLRELETLTFEYRKSYLMPCRLWQRDKAFNEVPVAMKIEGQHFEPYTLHWCGDYIIQKG
;
A
#
# COMPACT_ATOMS: atom_id res chain seq x y z
N MET A 1 28.86 0.71 0.64
CA MET A 1 28.71 0.44 -0.82
C MET A 1 27.29 0.77 -1.20
N ASN A 2 27.07 1.50 -2.29
CA ASN A 2 25.71 1.70 -2.81
C ASN A 2 25.21 0.36 -3.40
N PRO A 3 23.95 -0.04 -3.16
CA PRO A 3 23.44 -1.30 -3.68
C PRO A 3 23.46 -1.28 -5.21
N ILE A 4 23.91 -2.38 -5.82
CA ILE A 4 23.96 -2.54 -7.28
C ILE A 4 22.52 -2.73 -7.79
N PRO A 5 22.03 -1.90 -8.73
CA PRO A 5 20.71 -2.07 -9.30
C PRO A 5 20.56 -3.43 -9.99
N LEU A 6 19.53 -4.19 -9.58
CA LEU A 6 19.14 -5.44 -10.21
C LEU A 6 18.47 -5.18 -11.57
N SER A 7 17.68 -4.11 -11.69
CA SER A 7 17.03 -3.75 -12.95
C SER A 7 16.74 -2.26 -13.02
N ARG A 8 16.99 -1.69 -14.21
CA ARG A 8 16.54 -0.35 -14.64
C ARG A 8 15.49 -0.41 -15.76
N SER A 9 14.97 -1.59 -16.08
CA SER A 9 13.96 -1.75 -17.12
C SER A 9 12.66 -1.03 -16.73
N LYS A 10 12.19 -0.12 -17.60
CA LYS A 10 10.95 0.64 -17.40
C LYS A 10 9.76 -0.25 -17.05
N LYS A 11 9.61 -1.37 -17.77
CA LYS A 11 8.51 -2.33 -17.53
C LYS A 11 8.60 -2.95 -16.14
N THR A 12 9.80 -3.35 -15.71
CA THR A 12 10.03 -3.97 -14.41
C THR A 12 9.79 -2.96 -13.28
N ILE A 13 10.34 -1.75 -13.41
CA ILE A 13 10.16 -0.65 -12.45
C ILE A 13 8.67 -0.31 -12.32
N GLN A 14 7.96 -0.19 -13.44
CA GLN A 14 6.54 0.14 -13.42
C GLN A 14 5.71 -0.92 -12.69
N LYS A 15 5.95 -2.21 -12.96
CA LYS A 15 5.23 -3.29 -12.27
C LYS A 15 5.53 -3.27 -10.76
N ALA A 16 6.79 -3.08 -10.37
CA ALA A 16 7.19 -2.99 -8.97
C ALA A 16 6.54 -1.77 -8.29
N SER A 17 6.64 -0.59 -8.88
CA SER A 17 6.10 0.64 -8.31
C SER A 17 4.58 0.61 -8.15
N GLU A 18 3.85 0.03 -9.11
CA GLU A 18 2.39 -0.15 -9.02
C GLU A 18 2.01 -1.07 -7.86
N SER A 19 2.74 -2.17 -7.66
CA SER A 19 2.49 -3.09 -6.55
C SER A 19 2.81 -2.47 -5.19
N VAL A 20 3.90 -1.70 -5.09
CA VAL A 20 4.26 -0.96 -3.88
C VAL A 20 3.21 0.12 -3.60
N TRP A 21 2.78 0.87 -4.61
CA TRP A 21 1.73 1.86 -4.44
C TRP A 21 0.42 1.24 -3.99
N ALA A 22 0.00 0.12 -4.59
CA ALA A 22 -1.20 -0.59 -4.17
C ALA A 22 -1.16 -0.99 -2.67
N ALA A 23 -0.01 -1.43 -2.18
CA ALA A 23 0.20 -1.77 -0.77
C ALA A 23 0.16 -0.54 0.16
N ASN A 24 0.68 0.61 -0.27
CA ASN A 24 0.86 1.78 0.59
C ASN A 24 -0.28 2.79 0.52
N LYS A 25 -1.05 2.84 -0.56
CA LYS A 25 -1.97 3.95 -0.84
C LYS A 25 -3.01 4.20 0.26
N TYR A 26 -3.46 3.15 0.96
CA TYR A 26 -4.43 3.31 2.07
C TYR A 26 -3.77 3.76 3.37
N PHE A 27 -2.50 3.40 3.59
CA PHE A 27 -1.72 4.00 4.68
C PHE A 27 -1.48 5.49 4.41
N VAL A 28 -1.04 5.85 3.19
CA VAL A 28 -0.88 7.25 2.79
C VAL A 28 -2.20 8.02 2.94
N LEU A 29 -3.32 7.43 2.52
CA LEU A 29 -4.65 8.02 2.68
C LEU A 29 -5.04 8.21 4.14
N ALA A 30 -4.71 7.25 5.02
CA ALA A 30 -4.94 7.36 6.45
C ALA A 30 -4.05 8.43 7.11
N CYS A 31 -2.91 8.77 6.51
CA CYS A 31 -2.05 9.86 6.96
C CYS A 31 -2.51 11.23 6.45
N SER A 32 -2.86 11.34 5.16
CA SER A 32 -3.30 12.60 4.54
C SER A 32 -3.95 12.39 3.17
N GLN A 33 -5.19 12.88 3.00
CA GLN A 33 -5.88 12.95 1.71
C GLN A 33 -5.08 13.74 0.68
N LYS A 34 -4.46 14.86 1.10
CA LYS A 34 -3.66 15.73 0.22
C LYS A 34 -2.46 14.96 -0.35
N GLN A 35 -1.73 14.26 0.51
CA GLN A 35 -0.56 13.48 0.10
C GLN A 35 -0.94 12.32 -0.81
N TYR A 36 -2.05 11.63 -0.50
CA TYR A 36 -2.60 10.58 -1.35
C TYR A 36 -2.92 11.09 -2.76
N GLN A 37 -3.55 12.27 -2.89
CA GLN A 37 -3.87 12.86 -4.19
C GLN A 37 -2.61 13.19 -4.99
N SER A 38 -1.62 13.82 -4.36
CA SER A 38 -0.33 14.15 -4.98
C SER A 38 0.37 12.90 -5.53
N ILE A 39 0.52 11.85 -4.72
CA ILE A 39 1.16 10.60 -5.17
C ILE A 39 0.33 9.92 -6.26
N ARG A 40 -1.00 9.91 -6.15
CA ARG A 40 -1.87 9.33 -7.18
C ARG A 40 -1.67 10.00 -8.54
N GLU A 41 -1.37 11.30 -8.58
CA GLU A 41 -1.06 12.02 -9.82
C GLU A 41 0.25 11.54 -10.45
N ASP A 42 1.29 11.32 -9.65
CA ASP A 42 2.57 10.78 -10.13
C ASP A 42 2.47 9.36 -10.71
N PHE A 43 1.40 8.62 -10.40
CA PHE A 43 1.11 7.29 -10.95
C PHE A 43 0.21 7.31 -12.19
N ARG A 44 -0.20 8.47 -12.70
CA ARG A 44 -1.06 8.55 -13.90
C ARG A 44 -0.34 7.97 -15.13
N PRO A 45 -1.04 7.21 -16.01
CA PRO A 45 -0.40 6.51 -17.13
C PRO A 45 0.37 7.39 -18.11
N ASP A 46 -0.08 8.62 -18.30
CA ASP A 46 0.44 9.62 -19.24
C ASP A 46 1.66 10.39 -18.70
N GLN A 47 1.81 10.51 -17.37
CA GLN A 47 2.84 11.33 -16.71
C GLN A 47 3.39 10.64 -15.45
N ARG A 48 4.08 9.50 -15.64
CA ARG A 48 4.63 8.73 -14.51
C ARG A 48 5.89 9.37 -13.94
N HIS A 49 5.80 9.94 -12.74
CA HIS A 49 6.90 10.55 -12.00
C HIS A 49 7.34 9.65 -10.84
N LEU A 50 7.85 8.46 -11.16
CA LEU A 50 8.10 7.40 -10.16
C LEU A 50 9.11 7.78 -9.07
N LEU A 51 10.13 8.59 -9.39
CA LEU A 51 11.08 9.07 -8.38
C LEU A 51 10.41 10.02 -7.37
N SER A 52 9.56 10.93 -7.86
CA SER A 52 8.76 11.84 -7.03
C SER A 52 7.79 11.06 -6.13
N ALA A 53 7.08 10.09 -6.70
CA ALA A 53 6.18 9.22 -5.95
C ALA A 53 6.91 8.46 -4.83
N TYR A 54 8.09 7.91 -5.13
CA TYR A 54 8.93 7.22 -4.15
C TYR A 54 9.31 8.14 -2.98
N GLN A 55 9.78 9.35 -3.27
CA GLN A 55 10.18 10.33 -2.27
C GLN A 55 9.00 10.74 -1.38
N GLN A 56 7.82 10.97 -1.96
CA GLN A 56 6.62 11.34 -1.22
C GLN A 56 6.10 10.20 -0.31
N ILE A 57 6.15 8.95 -0.76
CA ILE A 57 5.80 7.81 0.10
C ILE A 57 6.83 7.67 1.23
N GLN A 58 8.12 7.85 0.93
CA GLN A 58 9.19 7.83 1.93
C GLN A 58 9.02 8.92 3.00
N GLU A 59 8.67 10.14 2.59
CA GLU A 59 8.39 11.25 3.50
C GLU A 59 7.19 10.95 4.41
N THR A 60 6.13 10.37 3.84
CA THR A 60 4.96 9.91 4.60
C THR A 60 5.37 8.85 5.63
N GLU A 61 6.16 7.86 5.22
CA GLU A 61 6.66 6.81 6.11
C GLU A 61 7.52 7.40 7.24
N ASN A 62 8.48 8.27 6.92
CA ASN A 62 9.34 8.89 7.93
C ASN A 62 8.56 9.68 8.98
N THR A 63 7.46 10.33 8.56
CA THR A 63 6.60 11.14 9.44
C THR A 63 5.71 10.27 10.33
N TYR A 64 5.18 9.16 9.81
CA TYR A 64 4.13 8.39 10.47
C TYR A 64 4.56 6.95 10.87
N GLN A 65 5.82 6.55 10.68
CA GLN A 65 6.31 5.21 11.04
C GLN A 65 6.12 4.87 12.52
N THR A 66 6.21 5.87 13.41
CA THR A 66 6.05 5.70 14.87
C THR A 66 4.59 5.78 15.33
N VAL A 67 3.67 6.21 14.47
CA VAL A 67 2.24 6.30 14.78
C VAL A 67 1.58 4.94 14.52
N THR A 68 0.75 4.47 15.44
CA THR A 68 0.02 3.23 15.23
C THR A 68 -1.02 3.42 14.13
N SER A 69 -1.34 2.38 13.35
CA SER A 69 -2.36 2.48 12.30
C SER A 69 -3.72 2.94 12.83
N GLY A 70 -4.04 2.62 14.09
CA GLY A 70 -5.27 3.01 14.76
C GLY A 70 -5.36 4.50 15.12
N ASP A 71 -4.23 5.20 15.18
CA ASP A 71 -4.13 6.60 15.59
C ASP A 71 -3.82 7.55 14.42
N LEU A 72 -3.87 7.03 13.18
CA LEU A 72 -3.63 7.83 11.98
C LEU A 72 -4.76 8.87 11.79
N PRO A 73 -4.41 10.12 11.44
CA PRO A 73 -5.33 11.26 11.52
C PRO A 73 -6.54 11.16 10.58
N GLU A 74 -6.38 10.47 9.45
CA GLU A 74 -7.44 10.28 8.46
C GLU A 74 -7.86 8.80 8.32
N LEU A 75 -7.67 7.99 9.38
CA LEU A 75 -7.97 6.55 9.36
C LEU A 75 -9.38 6.25 8.83
N SER A 76 -10.40 6.94 9.33
CA SER A 76 -11.79 6.70 8.91
C SER A 76 -11.99 6.84 7.41
N ASN A 77 -11.31 7.79 6.76
CA ASN A 77 -11.38 7.97 5.30
C ASN A 77 -10.82 6.74 4.57
N ALA A 78 -9.65 6.25 4.99
CA ALA A 78 -9.07 5.03 4.44
C ALA A 78 -9.97 3.80 4.66
N LEU A 79 -10.61 3.68 5.82
CA LEU A 79 -11.52 2.56 6.13
C LEU A 79 -12.75 2.53 5.22
N TYR A 80 -13.34 3.68 4.88
CA TYR A 80 -14.45 3.71 3.91
C TYR A 80 -14.04 3.18 2.54
N HIS A 81 -12.82 3.51 2.09
CA HIS A 81 -12.29 2.99 0.84
C HIS A 81 -12.02 1.47 0.90
N LEU A 82 -11.48 0.97 2.01
CA LEU A 82 -11.21 -0.46 2.22
C LEU A 82 -12.50 -1.27 2.30
N LEU A 83 -13.50 -0.80 3.04
CA LEU A 83 -14.83 -1.43 3.13
C LEU A 83 -15.48 -1.60 1.75
N GLY A 84 -15.17 -0.69 0.82
CA GLY A 84 -15.58 -0.76 -0.59
C GLY A 84 -15.10 -2.00 -1.35
N TYR A 85 -14.13 -2.76 -0.85
CA TYR A 85 -13.66 -4.03 -1.46
C TYR A 85 -14.52 -5.23 -1.10
N PHE A 86 -15.38 -5.11 -0.09
CA PHE A 86 -16.16 -6.21 0.47
C PHE A 86 -17.61 -6.21 -0.01
N LYS A 87 -17.91 -5.53 -1.13
CA LYS A 87 -19.29 -5.39 -1.65
C LYS A 87 -19.92 -6.72 -2.06
N GLN A 88 -19.10 -7.70 -2.45
CA GLN A 88 -19.56 -9.01 -2.93
C GLN A 88 -19.64 -10.03 -1.80
N GLU A 89 -18.87 -9.84 -0.73
CA GLU A 89 -18.74 -10.78 0.39
C GLU A 89 -19.68 -10.44 1.54
N LEU A 90 -19.93 -9.14 1.76
CA LEU A 90 -20.76 -8.68 2.86
C LEU A 90 -22.13 -8.21 2.38
N SER A 91 -23.16 -8.56 3.15
CA SER A 91 -24.50 -8.02 2.97
C SER A 91 -24.48 -6.48 3.05
N GLN A 92 -25.47 -5.84 2.44
CA GLN A 92 -25.61 -4.38 2.52
C GLN A 92 -25.77 -3.91 3.97
N GLU A 93 -26.54 -4.64 4.78
CA GLU A 93 -26.75 -4.35 6.20
C GLU A 93 -25.44 -4.41 7.00
N HIS A 94 -24.63 -5.46 6.81
CA HIS A 94 -23.35 -5.59 7.51
C HIS A 94 -22.41 -4.44 7.09
N ARG A 95 -22.33 -4.11 5.80
CA ARG A 95 -21.54 -2.95 5.35
C ARG A 95 -22.03 -1.63 5.94
N GLN A 96 -23.34 -1.45 6.08
CA GLN A 96 -23.89 -0.26 6.71
C GLN A 96 -23.56 -0.18 8.20
N MET A 97 -23.61 -1.30 8.91
CA MET A 97 -23.17 -1.39 10.30
C MET A 97 -21.70 -0.97 10.44
N LEU A 98 -20.81 -1.54 9.61
CA LEU A 98 -19.39 -1.17 9.61
C LEU A 98 -19.16 0.30 9.25
N ASN A 99 -19.92 0.85 8.29
CA ASN A 99 -19.86 2.28 7.95
C ASN A 99 -20.18 3.19 9.16
N GLU A 100 -21.19 2.86 9.95
CA GLU A 100 -21.51 3.63 11.16
C GLU A 100 -20.48 3.41 12.27
N GLU A 101 -19.92 2.20 12.37
CA GLU A 101 -18.88 1.87 13.33
C GLU A 101 -17.56 2.61 13.05
N ILE A 102 -17.24 2.91 11.78
CA ILE A 102 -16.05 3.71 11.40
C ILE A 102 -16.04 5.08 12.09
N LYS A 103 -17.22 5.66 12.36
CA LYS A 103 -17.34 6.97 13.04
C LYS A 103 -17.15 6.87 14.55
N LYS A 104 -17.41 5.71 15.14
CA LYS A 104 -17.45 5.49 16.60
C LYS A 104 -16.17 4.83 17.09
N GLU A 105 -15.78 3.74 16.44
CA GLU A 105 -14.67 2.86 16.84
C GLU A 105 -13.82 2.48 15.60
N PRO A 106 -13.16 3.45 14.92
CA PRO A 106 -12.40 3.17 13.69
C PRO A 106 -11.31 2.11 13.88
N GLN A 107 -10.67 2.04 15.05
CA GLN A 107 -9.65 1.04 15.35
C GLN A 107 -10.22 -0.39 15.38
N LYS A 108 -11.47 -0.55 15.84
CA LYS A 108 -12.17 -1.83 15.82
C LYS A 108 -12.49 -2.25 14.39
N VAL A 109 -12.97 -1.30 13.57
CA VAL A 109 -13.22 -1.57 12.16
C VAL A 109 -11.93 -1.87 11.38
N LEU A 110 -10.81 -1.24 11.72
CA LEU A 110 -9.50 -1.58 11.14
C LEU A 110 -9.16 -3.07 11.36
N ARG A 111 -9.29 -3.57 12.60
CA ARG A 111 -9.06 -4.99 12.93
C ARG A 111 -10.05 -5.93 12.24
N GLU A 112 -11.31 -5.50 12.13
CA GLU A 112 -12.33 -6.26 11.42
C GLU A 112 -12.00 -6.38 9.93
N LEU A 113 -11.68 -5.27 9.26
CA LEU A 113 -11.32 -5.26 7.83
C LEU A 113 -10.03 -6.03 7.55
N GLU A 114 -9.08 -6.05 8.48
CA GLU A 114 -7.91 -6.93 8.43
C GLU A 114 -8.34 -8.40 8.47
N THR A 115 -9.17 -8.78 9.45
CA THR A 115 -9.68 -10.16 9.59
C THR A 115 -10.39 -10.62 8.31
N LEU A 116 -11.32 -9.80 7.81
CA LEU A 116 -12.07 -10.09 6.58
C LEU A 116 -11.16 -10.15 5.35
N THR A 117 -10.09 -9.35 5.30
CA THR A 117 -9.10 -9.40 4.21
C THR A 117 -8.48 -10.79 4.11
N PHE A 118 -8.08 -11.37 5.23
CA PHE A 118 -7.46 -12.69 5.26
C PHE A 118 -8.47 -13.83 5.13
N GLU A 119 -9.65 -13.70 5.74
CA GLU A 119 -10.73 -14.69 5.64
C GLU A 119 -11.20 -14.87 4.19
N TYR A 120 -11.52 -13.77 3.50
CA TYR A 120 -11.93 -13.80 2.09
C TYR A 120 -10.76 -13.84 1.10
N ARG A 121 -9.52 -13.98 1.60
CA ARG A 121 -8.29 -14.04 0.78
C ARG A 121 -8.23 -12.92 -0.26
N LYS A 122 -8.51 -11.68 0.16
CA LYS A 122 -8.45 -10.48 -0.69
C LYS A 122 -7.00 -10.16 -1.04
N SER A 123 -6.44 -10.86 -2.02
CA SER A 123 -5.02 -10.79 -2.42
C SER A 123 -4.53 -9.36 -2.68
N TYR A 124 -5.39 -8.50 -3.22
CA TYR A 124 -5.10 -7.09 -3.43
C TYR A 124 -4.85 -6.32 -2.12
N LEU A 125 -5.58 -6.64 -1.06
CA LEU A 125 -5.52 -5.98 0.24
C LEU A 125 -4.54 -6.63 1.21
N MET A 126 -4.23 -7.92 1.06
CA MET A 126 -3.31 -8.61 1.99
C MET A 126 -1.97 -7.86 2.22
N PRO A 127 -1.33 -7.25 1.20
CA PRO A 127 -0.12 -6.45 1.39
C PRO A 127 -0.31 -5.07 2.01
N CYS A 128 -1.54 -4.66 2.36
CA CYS A 128 -1.82 -3.31 2.80
C CYS A 128 -0.97 -2.92 4.02
N ARG A 129 -0.27 -1.79 3.88
CA ARG A 129 0.64 -1.22 4.87
C ARG A 129 -0.03 -0.92 6.21
N LEU A 130 -1.36 -0.78 6.27
CA LEU A 130 -2.10 -0.57 7.52
C LEU A 130 -1.98 -1.74 8.51
N TRP A 131 -1.82 -2.98 8.01
CA TRP A 131 -1.60 -4.17 8.86
C TRP A 131 -0.25 -4.85 8.60
N GLN A 132 0.41 -4.61 7.46
CA GLN A 132 1.77 -5.09 7.19
C GLN A 132 2.82 -4.06 7.64
N ARG A 133 2.82 -3.68 8.93
CA ARG A 133 3.70 -2.62 9.46
C ARG A 133 5.17 -3.04 9.60
N ASP A 134 5.45 -4.33 9.62
CA ASP A 134 6.78 -4.94 9.71
C ASP A 134 7.59 -4.89 8.39
N LYS A 135 6.92 -4.75 7.24
CA LYS A 135 7.58 -4.62 5.93
C LYS A 135 8.09 -3.21 5.71
N ALA A 136 9.19 -3.03 4.98
CA ALA A 136 9.57 -1.67 4.56
C ALA A 136 8.58 -1.17 3.49
N PHE A 137 8.31 0.15 3.48
CA PHE A 137 7.33 0.75 2.55
C PHE A 137 7.62 0.44 1.08
N ASN A 138 8.90 0.23 0.73
CA ASN A 138 9.34 0.02 -0.64
C ASN A 138 9.62 -1.45 -1.01
N GLU A 139 9.33 -2.40 -0.12
CA GLU A 139 9.38 -3.82 -0.47
C GLU A 139 8.30 -4.15 -1.49
N VAL A 140 8.67 -4.89 -2.54
CA VAL A 140 7.77 -5.29 -3.62
C VAL A 140 6.92 -6.49 -3.14
N PRO A 141 5.60 -6.33 -2.93
CA PRO A 141 4.78 -7.33 -2.26
C PRO A 141 4.32 -8.49 -3.16
N VAL A 142 4.84 -8.56 -4.39
CA VAL A 142 4.44 -9.55 -5.39
C VAL A 142 5.66 -10.25 -5.97
N ALA A 143 5.46 -11.49 -6.41
CA ALA A 143 6.48 -12.22 -7.13
C ALA A 143 6.82 -11.52 -8.46
N MET A 144 8.11 -11.49 -8.79
CA MET A 144 8.64 -10.82 -9.96
C MET A 144 9.49 -11.78 -10.78
N LYS A 145 9.43 -11.65 -12.11
CA LYS A 145 10.34 -12.32 -13.03
C LYS A 145 11.18 -11.25 -13.74
N ILE A 146 12.48 -11.27 -13.51
CA ILE A 146 13.44 -10.31 -14.07
C ILE A 146 14.51 -11.13 -14.78
N GLU A 147 14.69 -10.89 -16.09
CA GLU A 147 15.73 -11.56 -16.91
C GLU A 147 15.73 -13.09 -16.81
N GLY A 148 14.55 -13.70 -16.66
CA GLY A 148 14.39 -15.15 -16.57
C GLY A 148 14.43 -15.70 -15.13
N GLN A 149 14.97 -14.95 -14.17
CA GLN A 149 15.02 -15.33 -12.76
C GLN A 149 13.70 -14.98 -12.04
N HIS A 150 13.26 -15.88 -11.16
CA HIS A 150 12.12 -15.68 -10.27
C HIS A 150 12.57 -15.07 -8.94
N PHE A 151 11.81 -14.09 -8.46
CA PHE A 151 12.01 -13.44 -7.17
C PHE A 151 10.71 -13.55 -6.37
N GLU A 152 10.82 -14.09 -5.16
CA GLU A 152 9.69 -14.22 -4.24
C GLU A 152 9.19 -12.84 -3.76
N PRO A 153 7.91 -12.72 -3.34
CA PRO A 153 7.41 -11.50 -2.72
C PRO A 153 8.31 -11.01 -1.58
N TYR A 154 8.42 -9.69 -1.42
CA TYR A 154 9.20 -9.01 -0.38
C TYR A 154 10.72 -9.23 -0.43
N THR A 155 11.25 -9.81 -1.51
CA THR A 155 12.72 -9.96 -1.71
C THR A 155 13.35 -8.82 -2.51
N LEU A 156 12.53 -7.98 -3.14
CA LEU A 156 12.97 -6.85 -3.95
C LEU A 156 12.53 -5.53 -3.32
N HIS A 157 13.32 -4.48 -3.51
CA HIS A 157 12.96 -3.12 -3.15
C HIS A 157 12.86 -2.25 -4.40
N TRP A 158 11.80 -1.46 -4.48
CA TRP A 158 11.70 -0.37 -5.45
C TRP A 158 12.40 0.88 -4.91
N CYS A 159 13.18 1.56 -5.75
CA CYS A 159 13.98 2.72 -5.35
C CYS A 159 13.70 3.94 -6.25
N GLY A 160 12.46 4.11 -6.71
CA GLY A 160 12.07 5.16 -7.64
C GLY A 160 12.33 4.76 -9.10
N ASP A 161 13.58 4.89 -9.56
CA ASP A 161 13.99 4.64 -10.96
C ASP A 161 14.77 3.32 -11.17
N TYR A 162 14.90 2.51 -10.12
CA TYR A 162 15.52 1.19 -10.20
C TYR A 162 14.98 0.23 -9.13
N ILE A 163 15.39 -1.03 -9.22
CA ILE A 163 15.07 -2.09 -8.26
C ILE A 163 16.38 -2.69 -7.75
N ILE A 164 16.40 -3.07 -6.47
CA ILE A 164 17.48 -3.84 -5.85
C ILE A 164 16.92 -5.11 -5.22
N GLN A 165 17.76 -6.14 -5.09
CA GLN A 165 17.45 -7.30 -4.25
C GLN A 165 17.89 -7.04 -2.82
N LYS A 166 17.05 -7.41 -1.85
CA LYS A 166 17.40 -7.39 -0.43
C LYS A 166 18.55 -8.38 -0.21
N GLY A 167 19.64 -7.90 0.40
CA GLY A 167 20.79 -8.72 0.79
C GLY A 167 20.47 -9.67 1.93
#